data_AF-A0A2V5R155-F1
#
_entry.id   AF-A0A2V5R155-F1
#
_cell.length_a   1.000
_cell.length_b   1.000
_cell.length_c   1.000
_cell.angle_alpha   90.00
_cell.angle_beta   90.00
_cell.angle_gamma   90.00
#
_symmetry.space_group_name_H-M   'P 1'
#
loop_
_entity.id
_entity.type
_entity.pdbx_description
1 polymer ?
#
loop_
_entity_poly.entity_id
_entity_poly.type
_entity_poly.pdbx_seq_one_letter_code
_entity_poly.pdbx_strand_id
1 'polypeptide(L)'
;MRRSSESGIRRSQIFAACGAILFFLGLLGLEAAQQISEDRELIEFDLTRWNCAKRPGGSARSPETVERNTLKNRWAPELAGLAVESFDIAGLLNHVANFDAETRGKHRRDLNPDERRRLEILEAPIASLTGYLVLAYAGPAETCNCSSVDFHDWHLEIFEEPPDHPPQPGDPTPIICEITPRTQNAIFHDGIRVQELAAFFRRPDLSYESTGHKAHKVRLIGYPFWDDEHNEAKDVGATIRSISRYGYHNPWRATAWEIHPVIKIDRLN
;
A
#
# COMPACT_ATOMS: atom_id res chain seq x y z
N MET A 1 -39.22 41.64 65.81
CA MET A 1 -37.89 41.85 66.44
C MET A 1 -37.01 40.64 66.11
N ARG A 2 -36.02 40.84 65.24
CA ARG A 2 -34.79 40.02 64.97
C ARG A 2 -34.81 38.48 64.76
N ARG A 3 -34.03 38.12 63.71
CA ARG A 3 -33.32 36.86 63.35
C ARG A 3 -34.14 35.76 62.66
N SER A 4 -33.61 35.00 61.70
CA SER A 4 -32.54 35.14 60.69
C SER A 4 -32.70 33.93 59.76
N SER A 5 -32.94 34.13 58.46
CA SER A 5 -32.93 33.03 57.48
C SER A 5 -31.54 32.89 56.87
N GLU A 6 -30.87 31.81 57.24
CA GLU A 6 -29.80 31.18 56.46
C GLU A 6 -30.39 30.59 55.17
N SER A 7 -29.77 30.88 54.02
CA SER A 7 -29.47 29.89 52.96
C SER A 7 -28.95 30.63 51.72
N GLY A 8 -27.64 30.87 51.68
CA GLY A 8 -26.99 31.58 50.58
C GLY A 8 -25.70 30.92 50.17
N ILE A 9 -25.71 29.60 49.89
CA ILE A 9 -24.53 28.93 49.31
C ILE A 9 -24.93 28.05 48.13
N ARG A 10 -24.74 28.65 46.95
CA ARG A 10 -24.10 28.10 45.74
C ARG A 10 -24.66 26.81 45.11
N ARG A 11 -25.71 26.99 44.29
CA ARG A 11 -26.04 26.07 43.18
C ARG A 11 -25.08 26.18 41.98
N SER A 12 -24.10 27.08 41.99
CA SER A 12 -23.22 27.33 40.83
C SER A 12 -21.91 26.52 40.80
N GLN A 13 -21.64 25.66 41.78
CA GLN A 13 -20.38 24.89 41.83
C GLN A 13 -20.51 23.41 41.43
N ILE A 14 -21.70 22.92 41.10
CA ILE A 14 -21.90 21.51 40.70
C ILE A 14 -21.87 21.33 39.17
N PHE A 15 -22.13 22.37 38.38
CA PHE A 15 -22.12 22.25 36.90
C PHE A 15 -20.74 22.41 36.25
N ALA A 16 -19.72 22.88 36.98
CA ALA A 16 -18.38 23.08 36.42
C ALA A 16 -17.49 21.83 36.45
N ALA A 17 -17.81 20.81 37.26
CA ALA A 17 -16.96 19.63 37.42
C ALA A 17 -17.28 18.49 36.44
N CYS A 18 -18.52 18.38 35.94
CA CYS A 18 -18.91 17.32 35.00
C CYS A 18 -18.59 17.65 33.53
N GLY A 19 -18.44 18.92 33.17
CA GLY A 19 -18.08 19.34 31.80
C GLY A 19 -16.60 19.13 31.46
N ALA A 20 -15.69 19.17 32.45
CA ALA A 20 -14.25 19.02 32.23
C ALA A 20 -13.80 17.56 32.06
N ILE A 21 -14.54 16.59 32.62
CA ILE A 21 -14.21 15.16 32.49
C ILE A 21 -14.67 14.61 31.14
N LEU A 22 -15.75 15.13 30.56
CA LEU A 22 -16.22 14.74 29.22
C LEU A 22 -15.45 15.42 28.08
N PHE A 23 -14.78 16.55 28.33
CA PHE A 23 -13.94 17.21 27.31
C PHE A 23 -12.54 16.58 27.19
N PHE A 24 -12.04 15.89 28.23
CA PHE A 24 -10.74 15.21 28.17
C PHE A 24 -10.79 13.77 27.66
N LEU A 25 -11.98 13.15 27.57
CA LEU A 25 -12.15 11.83 26.96
C LEU A 25 -12.37 11.88 25.44
N GLY A 26 -12.55 13.07 24.86
CA GLY A 26 -12.82 13.26 23.43
C GLY A 26 -11.60 13.54 22.54
N LEU A 27 -10.38 13.60 23.10
CA LEU A 27 -9.15 13.93 22.35
C LEU A 27 -8.09 12.84 22.37
N LEU A 28 -8.37 11.68 22.97
CA LEU A 28 -7.61 10.46 22.72
C LEU A 28 -8.28 9.72 21.57
N GLY A 29 -8.28 10.36 20.39
CA GLY A 29 -8.23 9.61 19.14
C GLY A 29 -6.91 8.85 19.12
N LEU A 30 -6.86 7.73 19.85
CA LEU A 30 -5.94 6.65 19.54
C LEU A 30 -6.38 6.17 18.16
N GLU A 31 -5.91 6.85 17.11
CA GLU A 31 -5.64 6.20 15.84
C GLU A 31 -4.77 5.01 16.23
N ALA A 32 -5.38 3.82 16.28
CA ALA A 32 -4.66 2.61 16.62
C ALA A 32 -3.48 2.54 15.66
N ALA A 33 -2.26 2.54 16.20
CA ALA A 33 -1.06 2.35 15.40
C ALA A 33 -1.30 1.15 14.49
N GLN A 34 -1.25 1.39 13.18
CA GLN A 34 -1.52 0.35 12.20
C GLN A 34 -0.51 -0.76 12.44
N GLN A 35 -1.00 -1.96 12.74
CA GLN A 35 -0.11 -3.07 13.07
C GLN A 35 0.57 -3.54 11.77
N ILE A 36 1.87 -3.33 11.70
CA ILE A 36 2.73 -3.70 10.56
C ILE A 36 3.71 -4.78 11.05
N SER A 37 3.98 -5.79 10.22
CA SER A 37 4.95 -6.84 10.55
C SER A 37 6.37 -6.29 10.68
N GLU A 38 7.16 -6.87 11.58
CA GLU A 38 8.60 -6.62 11.69
C GLU A 38 9.43 -7.52 10.77
N ASP A 39 8.79 -8.23 9.83
CA ASP A 39 9.49 -9.06 8.88
C ASP A 39 10.48 -8.25 8.05
N ARG A 40 11.59 -8.91 7.72
CA ARG A 40 12.69 -8.33 6.95
C ARG A 40 13.01 -9.14 5.71
N GLU A 41 12.38 -10.28 5.50
CA GLU A 41 12.63 -11.10 4.32
C GLU A 41 11.39 -11.92 4.00
N LEU A 42 11.26 -12.35 2.74
CA LEU A 42 10.30 -13.35 2.34
C LEU A 42 10.55 -14.64 3.13
N ILE A 43 9.49 -15.19 3.69
CA ILE A 43 9.50 -16.50 4.34
C ILE A 43 8.58 -17.45 3.58
N GLU A 44 8.83 -18.75 3.72
CA GLU A 44 7.87 -19.74 3.24
C GLU A 44 6.65 -19.76 4.16
N PHE A 45 5.47 -19.51 3.59
CA PHE A 45 4.21 -19.55 4.31
C PHE A 45 3.57 -20.95 4.26
N ASP A 46 3.09 -21.43 5.41
CA ASP A 46 2.08 -22.48 5.46
C ASP A 46 0.69 -21.86 5.22
N LEU A 47 0.33 -21.71 3.93
CA LEU A 47 -0.96 -21.13 3.53
C LEU A 47 -2.16 -21.97 4.00
N THR A 48 -1.97 -23.22 4.44
CA THR A 48 -3.08 -24.04 4.97
C THR A 48 -3.61 -23.51 6.30
N ARG A 49 -2.79 -22.76 7.04
CA ARG A 49 -3.16 -22.12 8.32
C ARG A 49 -3.80 -20.75 8.12
N TRP A 50 -3.71 -20.18 6.93
CA TRP A 50 -4.29 -18.88 6.65
C TRP A 50 -5.78 -19.01 6.32
N ASN A 51 -6.62 -18.49 7.21
CA ASN A 51 -8.08 -18.49 7.03
C ASN A 51 -8.55 -17.77 5.75
N CYS A 52 -7.72 -16.88 5.19
CA CYS A 52 -8.00 -16.16 3.95
C CYS A 52 -7.56 -16.92 2.69
N ALA A 53 -6.83 -18.03 2.80
CA ALA A 53 -6.27 -18.75 1.64
C ALA A 53 -7.33 -19.18 0.62
N LYS A 54 -8.57 -19.44 1.06
CA LYS A 54 -9.69 -19.83 0.19
C LYS A 54 -10.70 -18.69 -0.05
N ARG A 55 -10.37 -17.45 0.33
CA ARG A 55 -11.24 -16.28 0.25
C ARG A 55 -10.60 -15.19 -0.63
N PRO A 56 -10.77 -15.23 -1.96
CA PRO A 56 -10.13 -14.25 -2.85
C PRO A 56 -10.54 -12.79 -2.54
N GLY A 57 -11.81 -12.55 -2.22
CA GLY A 57 -12.30 -11.23 -1.77
C GLY A 57 -11.89 -10.83 -0.35
N GLY A 58 -11.17 -11.69 0.37
CA GLY A 58 -10.71 -11.43 1.73
C GLY A 58 -11.83 -11.30 2.77
N SER A 59 -11.68 -10.35 3.68
CA SER A 59 -12.66 -9.97 4.72
C SER A 59 -13.55 -8.79 4.33
N ALA A 60 -13.46 -8.31 3.09
CA ALA A 60 -14.25 -7.19 2.59
C ALA A 60 -15.76 -7.45 2.68
N ARG A 61 -16.51 -6.34 2.86
CA ARG A 61 -17.97 -6.37 3.02
C ARG A 61 -18.73 -5.69 1.88
N SER A 62 -18.12 -4.72 1.20
CA SER A 62 -18.71 -4.06 0.04
C SER A 62 -18.37 -4.83 -1.24
N PRO A 63 -19.25 -4.83 -2.25
CA PRO A 63 -18.96 -5.45 -3.55
C PRO A 63 -17.70 -4.89 -4.22
N GLU A 64 -17.50 -3.57 -4.14
CA GLU A 64 -16.33 -2.87 -4.70
C GLU A 64 -15.00 -3.36 -4.09
N THR A 65 -14.93 -3.43 -2.75
CA THR A 65 -13.71 -3.91 -2.08
C THR A 65 -13.53 -5.41 -2.29
N VAL A 66 -14.60 -6.20 -2.45
CA VAL A 66 -14.50 -7.63 -2.82
C VAL A 66 -13.92 -7.81 -4.23
N GLU A 67 -14.35 -7.01 -5.20
CA GLU A 67 -13.80 -6.98 -6.57
C GLU A 67 -12.30 -6.66 -6.51
N ARG A 68 -11.94 -5.57 -5.85
CA ARG A 68 -10.54 -5.13 -5.69
C ARG A 68 -9.67 -6.19 -5.02
N ASN A 69 -10.13 -6.72 -3.88
CA ASN A 69 -9.42 -7.77 -3.16
C ASN A 69 -9.23 -9.02 -4.00
N THR A 70 -10.21 -9.38 -4.84
CA THR A 70 -10.10 -10.53 -5.75
C THR A 70 -8.99 -10.33 -6.78
N LEU A 71 -8.82 -9.10 -7.30
CA LEU A 71 -7.74 -8.76 -8.23
C LEU A 71 -6.37 -8.75 -7.55
N LYS A 72 -6.27 -8.17 -6.34
CA LYS A 72 -5.06 -8.19 -5.50
C LYS A 72 -4.63 -9.63 -5.17
N ASN A 73 -5.59 -10.49 -4.81
CA ASN A 73 -5.38 -11.89 -4.45
C ASN A 73 -5.35 -12.90 -5.62
N ARG A 74 -5.01 -12.48 -6.84
CA ARG A 74 -4.86 -13.44 -7.94
C ARG A 74 -3.72 -14.43 -7.62
N TRP A 75 -3.90 -15.70 -8.00
CA TRP A 75 -2.83 -16.68 -7.93
C TRP A 75 -1.87 -16.50 -9.10
N ALA A 76 -0.61 -16.90 -8.90
CA ALA A 76 0.35 -17.02 -9.98
C ALA A 76 -0.15 -18.01 -11.05
N PRO A 77 -0.37 -17.58 -12.30
CA PRO A 77 -0.59 -18.50 -13.40
C PRO A 77 0.73 -19.15 -13.81
N GLU A 78 0.64 -20.23 -14.60
CA GLU A 78 1.82 -20.73 -15.31
C GLU A 78 2.23 -19.72 -16.39
N LEU A 79 3.44 -19.17 -16.28
CA LEU A 79 3.93 -18.13 -17.19
C LEU A 79 4.35 -18.66 -18.57
N ALA A 80 4.54 -19.97 -18.72
CA ALA A 80 5.03 -20.57 -19.95
C ALA A 80 4.05 -20.34 -21.11
N GLY A 81 4.54 -19.67 -22.17
CA GLY A 81 3.74 -19.39 -23.38
C GLY A 81 2.76 -18.22 -23.26
N LEU A 82 2.72 -17.51 -22.12
CA LEU A 82 1.95 -16.28 -22.00
C LEU A 82 2.70 -15.10 -22.62
N ALA A 83 1.99 -14.26 -23.36
CA ALA A 83 2.51 -12.98 -23.79
C ALA A 83 2.57 -12.05 -22.56
N VAL A 84 3.77 -11.53 -22.27
CA VAL A 84 4.01 -10.58 -21.18
C VAL A 84 4.39 -9.25 -21.83
N GLU A 85 3.54 -8.24 -21.68
CA GLU A 85 3.87 -6.89 -22.12
C GLU A 85 4.96 -6.32 -21.20
N SER A 86 6.00 -5.71 -21.78
CA SER A 86 7.16 -5.26 -21.01
C SER A 86 7.24 -3.74 -21.00
N PHE A 87 7.38 -3.19 -19.81
CA PHE A 87 7.52 -1.76 -19.56
C PHE A 87 8.79 -1.48 -18.75
N ASP A 88 9.42 -0.34 -19.03
CA ASP A 88 10.17 0.41 -18.01
C ASP A 88 9.23 1.42 -17.33
N ILE A 89 9.75 2.23 -16.40
CA ILE A 89 8.94 3.19 -15.64
C ILE A 89 8.23 4.17 -16.58
N ALA A 90 8.96 4.81 -17.50
CA ALA A 90 8.39 5.76 -18.44
C ALA A 90 7.37 5.10 -19.39
N GLY A 91 7.64 3.88 -19.86
CA GLY A 91 6.75 3.11 -20.70
C GLY A 91 5.41 2.80 -20.03
N LEU A 92 5.43 2.37 -18.77
CA LEU A 92 4.20 2.12 -18.01
C LEU A 92 3.40 3.41 -17.82
N LEU A 93 4.06 4.50 -17.39
CA LEU A 93 3.41 5.79 -17.19
C LEU A 93 2.76 6.29 -18.49
N ASN A 94 3.43 6.15 -19.63
CA ASN A 94 2.87 6.50 -20.93
C ASN A 94 1.68 5.60 -21.32
N HIS A 95 1.76 4.30 -21.02
CA HIS A 95 0.69 3.34 -21.31
C HIS A 95 -0.61 3.69 -20.58
N VAL A 96 -0.53 4.13 -19.31
CA VAL A 96 -1.71 4.43 -18.48
C VAL A 96 -2.11 5.91 -18.46
N ALA A 97 -1.30 6.81 -19.05
CA ALA A 97 -1.47 8.27 -18.95
C ALA A 97 -2.87 8.77 -19.31
N ASN A 98 -3.47 8.25 -20.38
CA ASN A 98 -4.80 8.67 -20.80
C ASN A 98 -5.87 8.26 -19.78
N PHE A 99 -5.76 7.04 -19.23
CA PHE A 99 -6.69 6.55 -18.23
C PHE A 99 -6.56 7.36 -16.93
N ASP A 100 -5.33 7.63 -16.47
CA ASP A 100 -5.07 8.45 -15.28
C ASP A 100 -5.60 9.88 -15.43
N ALA A 101 -5.40 10.49 -16.60
CA ALA A 101 -5.89 11.84 -16.87
C ALA A 101 -7.42 11.95 -16.79
N GLU A 102 -8.13 10.93 -17.28
CA GLU A 102 -9.60 10.90 -17.31
C GLU A 102 -10.23 10.48 -15.98
N THR A 103 -9.51 9.68 -15.20
CA THR A 103 -10.04 9.09 -13.95
C THR A 103 -9.47 9.70 -12.69
N ARG A 104 -8.66 10.76 -12.78
CA ARG A 104 -8.05 11.43 -11.62
C ARG A 104 -9.06 11.71 -10.50
N GLY A 105 -8.77 11.20 -9.31
CA GLY A 105 -9.61 11.37 -8.12
C GLY A 105 -10.94 10.62 -8.15
N LYS A 106 -11.15 9.72 -9.11
CA LYS A 106 -12.30 8.79 -9.14
C LYS A 106 -11.95 7.47 -8.46
N HIS A 107 -12.99 6.83 -7.93
CA HIS A 107 -12.97 5.43 -7.52
C HIS A 107 -13.60 4.51 -8.57
N ARG A 108 -13.44 3.19 -8.43
CA ARG A 108 -14.06 2.19 -9.32
C ARG A 108 -15.57 2.35 -9.41
N ARG A 109 -16.23 2.68 -8.30
CA ARG A 109 -17.68 2.97 -8.27
C ARG A 109 -18.10 4.20 -9.08
N ASP A 110 -17.18 5.12 -9.36
CA ASP A 110 -17.45 6.38 -10.06
C ASP A 110 -17.21 6.27 -11.58
N LEU A 111 -16.66 5.14 -12.04
CA LEU A 111 -16.39 4.92 -13.46
C LEU A 111 -17.66 4.73 -14.27
N ASN A 112 -17.72 5.41 -15.41
CA ASN A 112 -18.75 5.15 -16.42
C ASN A 112 -18.48 3.80 -17.15
N PRO A 113 -19.43 3.28 -17.95
CA PRO A 113 -19.26 2.00 -18.63
C PRO A 113 -18.04 1.91 -19.56
N ASP A 114 -17.68 2.99 -20.25
CA ASP A 114 -16.53 3.00 -21.17
C ASP A 114 -15.19 3.07 -20.42
N GLU A 115 -15.14 3.80 -19.31
CA GLU A 115 -14.01 3.80 -18.37
C GLU A 115 -13.83 2.40 -17.75
N ARG A 116 -14.91 1.78 -17.28
CA ARG A 116 -14.86 0.42 -16.73
C ARG A 116 -14.38 -0.61 -17.75
N ARG A 117 -14.86 -0.54 -18.99
CA ARG A 117 -14.40 -1.43 -20.07
C ARG A 117 -12.89 -1.23 -20.35
N ARG A 118 -12.40 0.00 -20.35
CA ARG A 118 -10.96 0.27 -20.54
C ARG A 118 -10.13 -0.22 -19.37
N LEU A 119 -10.61 -0.04 -18.15
CA LEU A 119 -9.98 -0.58 -16.95
C LEU A 119 -9.81 -2.11 -17.06
N GLU A 120 -10.88 -2.83 -17.43
CA GLU A 120 -10.84 -4.27 -17.62
C GLU A 120 -9.80 -4.70 -18.67
N ILE A 121 -9.67 -3.95 -19.77
CA ILE A 121 -8.66 -4.23 -20.81
C ILE A 121 -7.23 -4.03 -20.28
N LEU A 122 -7.01 -2.99 -19.49
CA LEU A 122 -5.70 -2.64 -18.95
C LEU A 122 -5.26 -3.57 -17.80
N GLU A 123 -6.19 -4.08 -16.98
CA GLU A 123 -5.90 -4.97 -15.84
C GLU A 123 -5.87 -6.48 -16.18
N ALA A 124 -6.33 -6.84 -17.38
CA ALA A 124 -6.39 -8.23 -17.83
C ALA A 124 -5.03 -8.88 -18.15
N PRO A 125 -4.12 -8.25 -18.92
CA PRO A 125 -2.87 -8.90 -19.32
C PRO A 125 -1.89 -9.03 -18.16
N ILE A 126 -0.96 -9.98 -18.29
CA ILE A 126 0.25 -10.00 -17.45
C ILE A 126 1.23 -9.01 -18.07
N ALA A 127 1.82 -8.17 -17.23
CA ALA A 127 2.85 -7.23 -17.62
C ALA A 127 4.13 -7.48 -16.82
N SER A 128 5.23 -6.93 -17.32
CA SER A 128 6.46 -6.81 -16.57
C SER A 128 6.90 -5.36 -16.48
N LEU A 129 7.40 -4.97 -15.31
CA LEU A 129 7.98 -3.67 -15.04
C LEU A 129 9.46 -3.83 -14.70
N THR A 130 10.31 -3.08 -15.39
CA THR A 130 11.74 -3.01 -15.11
C THR A 130 12.11 -1.69 -14.43
N GLY A 131 12.84 -1.77 -13.33
CA GLY A 131 13.37 -0.62 -12.60
C GLY A 131 14.25 -1.06 -11.43
N TYR A 132 14.65 -0.13 -10.58
CA TYR A 132 15.48 -0.42 -9.39
C TYR A 132 14.61 -0.55 -8.15
N LEU A 133 14.77 -1.65 -7.41
CA LEU A 133 14.14 -1.81 -6.11
C LEU A 133 14.91 -0.99 -5.07
N VAL A 134 14.36 0.16 -4.69
CA VAL A 134 15.03 1.07 -3.75
C VAL A 134 14.58 0.80 -2.32
N LEU A 135 13.27 0.68 -2.12
CA LEU A 135 12.67 0.52 -0.80
C LEU A 135 11.70 -0.66 -0.81
N ALA A 136 11.75 -1.49 0.23
CA ALA A 136 10.77 -2.54 0.46
C ALA A 136 10.31 -2.57 1.93
N TYR A 137 9.08 -3.02 2.18
CA TYR A 137 8.54 -3.13 3.54
C TYR A 137 7.29 -4.00 3.58
N ALA A 138 7.00 -4.55 4.76
CA ALA A 138 5.72 -5.17 5.04
C ALA A 138 4.59 -4.12 4.93
N GLY A 139 3.59 -4.41 4.10
CA GLY A 139 2.35 -3.67 4.06
C GLY A 139 1.57 -3.82 5.37
N PRO A 140 0.68 -2.87 5.67
CA PRO A 140 -0.18 -2.99 6.83
C PRO A 140 -1.21 -4.11 6.67
N ALA A 141 -1.87 -4.47 7.77
CA ALA A 141 -3.00 -5.39 7.72
C ALA A 141 -4.14 -4.86 6.82
N GLU A 142 -4.43 -5.58 5.73
CA GLU A 142 -5.44 -5.21 4.74
C GLU A 142 -6.58 -6.21 4.63
N THR A 143 -7.74 -5.76 4.15
CA THR A 143 -8.91 -6.64 4.03
C THR A 143 -8.74 -7.75 2.99
N CYS A 144 -7.91 -7.54 1.95
CA CYS A 144 -7.53 -8.57 0.98
C CYS A 144 -6.94 -9.79 1.70
N ASN A 145 -6.16 -9.54 2.75
CA ASN A 145 -5.49 -10.56 3.53
C ASN A 145 -6.21 -10.92 4.84
N CYS A 146 -7.50 -10.61 4.92
CA CYS A 146 -8.32 -10.81 6.11
C CYS A 146 -7.80 -10.07 7.35
N SER A 147 -7.13 -8.91 7.14
CA SER A 147 -6.51 -8.08 8.17
C SER A 147 -5.45 -8.83 8.99
N SER A 148 -4.79 -9.80 8.36
CA SER A 148 -3.66 -10.51 8.97
C SER A 148 -2.41 -9.64 8.99
N VAL A 149 -1.65 -9.72 10.08
CA VAL A 149 -0.33 -9.11 10.18
C VAL A 149 0.75 -10.10 9.73
N ASP A 150 0.52 -11.40 9.92
CA ASP A 150 1.49 -12.46 9.55
C ASP A 150 1.42 -12.81 8.05
N PHE A 151 0.30 -12.53 7.41
CA PHE A 151 0.06 -12.76 5.98
C PHE A 151 -0.23 -11.40 5.37
N HIS A 152 0.81 -10.63 5.12
CA HIS A 152 0.73 -9.27 4.61
C HIS A 152 1.27 -9.20 3.18
N ASP A 153 0.92 -8.13 2.48
CA ASP A 153 1.56 -7.83 1.19
C ASP A 153 2.94 -7.22 1.46
N TRP A 154 3.92 -7.43 0.59
CA TRP A 154 5.19 -6.70 0.61
C TRP A 154 5.10 -5.56 -0.37
N HIS A 155 5.18 -4.33 0.12
CA HIS A 155 5.33 -3.15 -0.72
C HIS A 155 6.76 -3.03 -1.23
N LEU A 156 6.88 -2.85 -2.54
CA LEU A 156 8.12 -2.62 -3.26
C LEU A 156 8.03 -1.29 -4.01
N GLU A 157 8.98 -0.39 -3.77
CA GLU A 157 9.05 0.90 -4.45
C GLU A 157 10.12 0.86 -5.53
N ILE A 158 9.66 0.87 -6.78
CA ILE A 158 10.49 0.72 -7.97
C ILE A 158 10.72 2.09 -8.60
N PHE A 159 11.99 2.46 -8.75
CA PHE A 159 12.42 3.73 -9.32
C PHE A 159 13.08 3.52 -10.68
N GLU A 160 13.07 4.56 -11.51
CA GLU A 160 13.78 4.55 -12.80
C GLU A 160 15.29 4.51 -12.60
N GLU A 161 15.78 5.34 -11.67
CA GLU A 161 17.16 5.40 -11.23
C GLU A 161 17.21 5.35 -9.69
N PRO A 162 18.18 4.64 -9.09
CA PRO A 162 18.23 4.50 -7.64
C PRO A 162 18.98 5.66 -6.99
N PRO A 163 18.38 6.38 -6.02
CA PRO A 163 19.14 7.28 -5.16
C PRO A 163 20.11 6.50 -4.26
N ASP A 164 21.16 7.17 -3.76
CA ASP A 164 22.09 6.63 -2.77
C ASP A 164 21.65 6.88 -1.31
N HIS A 165 20.43 7.40 -1.14
CA HIS A 165 19.78 7.68 0.13
C HIS A 165 18.34 7.12 0.14
N PRO A 166 17.71 6.96 1.32
CA PRO A 166 16.27 6.68 1.38
C PRO A 166 15.48 7.79 0.68
N PRO A 167 14.27 7.53 0.17
CA PRO A 167 13.60 8.54 -0.64
C PRO A 167 13.24 9.78 0.20
N GLN A 168 13.36 10.96 -0.41
CA GLN A 168 13.30 12.27 0.25
C GLN A 168 12.63 13.33 -0.66
N PRO A 169 12.28 14.51 -0.13
CA PRO A 169 11.70 15.57 -0.95
C PRO A 169 12.66 15.99 -2.08
N GLY A 170 12.13 16.07 -3.30
CA GLY A 170 12.88 16.35 -4.52
C GLY A 170 13.14 15.13 -5.39
N ASP A 171 13.01 13.91 -4.83
CA ASP A 171 13.17 12.68 -5.62
C ASP A 171 11.95 12.41 -6.50
N PRO A 172 12.11 11.70 -7.63
CA PRO A 172 10.99 11.10 -8.34
C PRO A 172 10.17 10.20 -7.42
N THR A 173 8.87 10.09 -7.64
CA THR A 173 8.06 9.07 -6.97
C THR A 173 8.20 7.70 -7.63
N PRO A 174 8.10 6.60 -6.87
CA PRO A 174 8.17 5.24 -7.39
C PRO A 174 6.89 4.80 -8.11
N ILE A 175 7.00 3.69 -8.83
CA ILE A 175 5.87 2.77 -9.09
C ILE A 175 5.80 1.77 -7.93
N ILE A 176 4.60 1.54 -7.42
CA ILE A 176 4.37 0.56 -6.35
C ILE A 176 4.15 -0.82 -6.99
N CYS A 177 4.80 -1.82 -6.42
CA CYS A 177 4.58 -3.23 -6.77
C CYS A 177 4.40 -4.01 -5.47
N GLU A 178 3.53 -5.02 -5.47
CA GLU A 178 3.19 -5.75 -4.25
C GLU A 178 3.24 -7.26 -4.42
N ILE A 179 4.04 -7.93 -3.58
CA ILE A 179 4.00 -9.39 -3.45
C ILE A 179 2.93 -9.74 -2.44
N THR A 180 2.04 -10.67 -2.78
CA THR A 180 0.99 -11.10 -1.84
C THR A 180 1.33 -12.46 -1.23
N PRO A 181 0.67 -12.86 -0.12
CA PRO A 181 0.88 -14.19 0.47
C PRO A 181 0.68 -15.34 -0.52
N ARG A 182 -0.13 -15.14 -1.57
CA ARG A 182 -0.43 -16.17 -2.60
C ARG A 182 0.70 -16.39 -3.58
N THR A 183 1.53 -15.37 -3.82
CA THR A 183 2.64 -15.44 -4.78
C THR A 183 4.00 -15.52 -4.07
N GLN A 184 4.08 -15.12 -2.80
CA GLN A 184 5.33 -15.08 -2.03
C GLN A 184 6.10 -16.40 -2.06
N ASN A 185 5.45 -17.56 -1.81
CA ASN A 185 6.17 -18.84 -1.76
C ASN A 185 6.88 -19.14 -3.10
N ALA A 186 6.22 -18.88 -4.24
CA ALA A 186 6.83 -19.09 -5.55
C ALA A 186 8.07 -18.20 -5.73
N ILE A 187 7.97 -16.91 -5.37
CA ILE A 187 9.08 -15.96 -5.45
C ILE A 187 10.22 -16.35 -4.49
N PHE A 188 9.89 -16.79 -3.27
CA PHE A 188 10.86 -17.27 -2.29
C PHE A 188 11.61 -18.52 -2.78
N HIS A 189 10.89 -19.48 -3.40
CA HIS A 189 11.47 -20.69 -3.98
C HIS A 189 12.29 -20.45 -5.24
N ASP A 190 12.01 -19.37 -5.98
CA ASP A 190 12.86 -18.87 -7.06
C ASP A 190 14.20 -18.30 -6.55
N GLY A 191 14.42 -18.31 -5.22
CA GLY A 191 15.66 -17.87 -4.59
C GLY A 191 15.76 -16.36 -4.39
N ILE A 192 14.66 -15.62 -4.61
CA ILE A 192 14.61 -14.19 -4.42
C ILE A 192 14.71 -13.86 -2.92
N ARG A 193 15.56 -12.88 -2.61
CA ARG A 193 15.76 -12.31 -1.27
C ARG A 193 15.61 -10.82 -1.37
N VAL A 194 14.55 -10.27 -0.79
CA VAL A 194 14.19 -8.86 -0.90
C VAL A 194 15.26 -7.98 -0.22
N GLN A 195 15.92 -8.46 0.84
CA GLN A 195 17.05 -7.74 1.46
C GLN A 195 18.21 -7.51 0.51
N GLU A 196 18.52 -8.51 -0.32
CA GLU A 196 19.64 -8.43 -1.26
C GLU A 196 19.33 -7.54 -2.46
N LEU A 197 18.05 -7.29 -2.74
CA LEU A 197 17.60 -6.53 -3.90
C LEU A 197 17.28 -5.07 -3.57
N ALA A 198 16.77 -4.79 -2.38
CA ALA A 198 16.44 -3.44 -1.92
C ALA A 198 17.65 -2.73 -1.29
N ALA A 199 17.77 -1.42 -1.48
CA ALA A 199 18.78 -0.61 -0.78
C ALA A 199 18.38 -0.29 0.67
N PHE A 200 17.07 -0.12 0.88
CA PHE A 200 16.50 0.30 2.16
C PHE A 200 15.25 -0.50 2.48
N PHE A 201 14.96 -0.59 3.77
CA PHE A 201 13.66 -0.97 4.30
C PHE A 201 12.99 0.17 5.03
N ARG A 202 11.66 0.14 5.00
CA ARG A 202 10.85 0.91 5.94
C ARG A 202 10.46 0.01 7.09
N ARG A 203 10.74 0.47 8.30
CA ARG A 203 10.36 -0.22 9.54
C ARG A 203 8.91 0.08 9.91
N PRO A 204 8.29 -0.72 10.81
CA PRO A 204 6.95 -0.42 11.34
C PRO A 204 6.83 0.93 12.06
N ASP A 205 7.94 1.43 12.63
CA ASP A 205 8.00 2.78 13.20
C ASP A 205 8.22 3.89 12.14
N LEU A 206 8.15 3.51 10.86
CA LEU A 206 8.22 4.38 9.68
C LEU A 206 9.61 4.98 9.44
N SER A 207 10.62 4.53 10.18
CA SER A 207 12.02 4.87 9.93
C SER A 207 12.60 4.08 8.75
N TYR A 208 13.65 4.64 8.16
CA TYR A 208 14.45 3.97 7.14
C TYR A 208 15.62 3.20 7.75
N GLU A 209 15.82 1.98 7.27
CA GLU A 209 16.93 1.11 7.62
C GLU A 209 17.67 0.71 6.34
N SER A 210 18.98 0.89 6.27
CA SER A 210 19.75 0.38 5.13
C SER A 210 19.88 -1.13 5.22
N THR A 211 19.74 -1.82 4.08
CA THR A 211 19.98 -3.27 3.98
C THR A 211 21.47 -3.60 3.91
N GLY A 212 22.34 -2.60 3.70
CA GLY A 212 23.75 -2.79 3.36
C GLY A 212 24.00 -3.16 1.88
N HIS A 213 22.95 -3.28 1.07
CA HIS A 213 23.01 -3.54 -0.36
C HIS A 213 22.72 -2.28 -1.17
N LYS A 214 23.13 -2.27 -2.44
CA LYS A 214 22.68 -1.27 -3.41
C LYS A 214 21.34 -1.72 -3.98
N ALA A 215 20.53 -0.76 -4.42
CA ALA A 215 19.31 -1.06 -5.15
C ALA A 215 19.65 -1.86 -6.41
N HIS A 216 19.04 -3.02 -6.57
CA HIS A 216 19.23 -3.86 -7.75
C HIS A 216 18.18 -3.55 -8.80
N LYS A 217 18.61 -3.57 -10.07
CA LYS A 217 17.69 -3.55 -11.19
C LYS A 217 16.99 -4.89 -11.27
N VAL A 218 15.66 -4.85 -11.31
CA VAL A 218 14.80 -6.02 -11.29
C VAL A 218 13.76 -5.90 -12.40
N ARG A 219 13.27 -7.05 -12.86
CA ARG A 219 12.05 -7.15 -13.64
C ARG A 219 10.99 -7.84 -12.80
N LEU A 220 9.92 -7.12 -12.48
CA LEU A 220 8.78 -7.66 -11.76
C LEU A 220 7.72 -8.05 -12.78
N ILE A 221 7.24 -9.28 -12.73
CA ILE A 221 6.18 -9.80 -13.61
C ILE A 221 4.95 -10.00 -12.74
N GLY A 222 3.82 -9.46 -13.18
CA GLY A 222 2.58 -9.52 -12.43
C GLY A 222 1.41 -8.97 -13.23
N TYR A 223 0.32 -8.65 -12.54
CA TYR A 223 -0.81 -7.99 -13.18
C TYR A 223 -0.77 -6.48 -12.95
N PRO A 224 -0.97 -5.64 -13.99
CA PRO A 224 -1.37 -4.27 -13.79
C PRO A 224 -2.65 -4.23 -12.95
N PHE A 225 -2.67 -3.33 -12.00
CA PHE A 225 -3.79 -3.14 -11.10
C PHE A 225 -3.94 -1.65 -10.80
N TRP A 226 -5.14 -1.13 -10.97
CA TRP A 226 -5.46 0.26 -10.65
C TRP A 226 -5.97 0.34 -9.21
N ASP A 227 -5.13 0.86 -8.30
CA ASP A 227 -5.52 1.09 -6.92
C ASP A 227 -6.23 2.43 -6.78
N ASP A 228 -7.54 2.37 -6.96
CA ASP A 228 -8.41 3.53 -6.95
C ASP A 228 -8.56 4.19 -5.57
N GLU A 229 -8.13 3.53 -4.48
CA GLU A 229 -8.04 4.16 -3.15
C GLU A 229 -6.87 5.14 -3.04
N HIS A 230 -5.91 5.07 -3.95
CA HIS A 230 -4.70 5.89 -3.98
C HIS A 230 -4.60 6.72 -5.26
N ASN A 231 -5.74 7.22 -5.75
CA ASN A 231 -5.85 8.01 -6.98
C ASN A 231 -6.06 9.53 -6.72
N GLU A 232 -5.80 9.99 -5.49
CA GLU A 232 -5.86 11.41 -5.13
C GLU A 232 -4.53 12.12 -5.36
N ALA A 233 -4.56 13.46 -5.51
CA ALA A 233 -3.36 14.27 -5.73
C ALA A 233 -2.37 14.32 -4.53
N LYS A 234 -2.77 13.76 -3.38
CA LYS A 234 -1.90 13.57 -2.21
C LYS A 234 -1.09 12.28 -2.32
N ASP A 235 -1.57 11.31 -3.10
CA ASP A 235 -0.95 10.00 -3.29
C ASP A 235 -0.16 9.98 -4.60
N VAL A 236 -0.70 10.58 -5.67
CA VAL A 236 -0.14 10.55 -7.02
C VAL A 236 0.52 11.87 -7.43
N GLY A 237 1.75 11.80 -7.93
CA GLY A 237 2.42 12.90 -8.63
C GLY A 237 3.91 12.61 -8.84
N ALA A 238 4.57 13.30 -9.77
CA ALA A 238 5.88 12.89 -10.28
C ALA A 238 7.08 13.01 -9.32
N THR A 239 6.96 13.80 -8.25
CA THR A 239 8.09 14.13 -7.35
C THR A 239 7.61 14.20 -5.92
N ILE A 240 8.37 13.62 -4.99
CA ILE A 240 8.12 13.72 -3.56
C ILE A 240 8.24 15.18 -3.13
N ARG A 241 7.17 15.76 -2.59
CA ARG A 241 7.13 17.17 -2.16
C ARG A 241 7.45 17.31 -0.68
N SER A 242 7.03 16.35 0.13
CA SER A 242 7.23 16.37 1.57
C SER A 242 7.22 14.96 2.14
N ILE A 243 7.76 14.85 3.36
CA ILE A 243 7.63 13.69 4.22
C ILE A 243 6.63 14.07 5.31
N SER A 244 5.56 13.29 5.48
CA SER A 244 4.57 13.50 6.52
C SER A 244 5.21 13.37 7.91
N ARG A 245 4.52 13.86 8.95
CA ARG A 245 4.95 13.65 10.35
C ARG A 245 5.07 12.17 10.76
N TYR A 246 4.55 11.27 9.91
CA TYR A 246 4.57 9.83 10.06
C TYR A 246 5.51 9.16 9.04
N GLY A 247 6.49 9.87 8.47
CA GLY A 247 7.48 9.26 7.58
C GLY A 247 7.00 8.92 6.17
N TYR A 248 5.70 8.96 5.86
CA TYR A 248 5.19 8.72 4.50
C TYR A 248 5.49 9.87 3.55
N HIS A 249 5.89 9.55 2.33
CA HIS A 249 6.12 10.50 1.25
C HIS A 249 4.81 11.04 0.69
N ASN A 250 4.80 12.29 0.27
CA ASN A 250 3.65 12.91 -0.40
C ASN A 250 4.11 13.75 -1.61
N PRO A 251 3.65 13.44 -2.82
CA PRO A 251 2.97 12.21 -3.23
C PRO A 251 3.82 10.96 -2.94
N TRP A 252 3.14 9.82 -2.76
CA TRP A 252 3.76 8.53 -2.46
C TRP A 252 4.16 7.77 -3.73
N ARG A 253 3.41 7.94 -4.83
CA ARG A 253 3.51 7.13 -6.05
C ARG A 253 3.38 7.98 -7.31
N ALA A 254 3.95 7.50 -8.43
CA ALA A 254 3.93 8.21 -9.70
C ALA A 254 2.56 8.11 -10.42
N THR A 255 1.82 7.05 -10.15
CA THR A 255 0.50 6.73 -10.73
C THR A 255 -0.32 5.92 -9.73
N ALA A 256 -1.64 5.83 -9.93
CA ALA A 256 -2.50 4.93 -9.18
C ALA A 256 -2.34 3.45 -9.62
N TRP A 257 -1.60 3.20 -10.70
CA TRP A 257 -1.32 1.86 -11.20
C TRP A 257 -0.15 1.18 -10.47
N GLU A 258 -0.31 -0.12 -10.24
CA GLU A 258 0.65 -0.98 -9.57
C GLU A 258 0.88 -2.25 -10.41
N ILE A 259 1.95 -2.99 -10.08
CA ILE A 259 1.99 -4.42 -10.37
C ILE A 259 1.55 -5.17 -9.11
N HIS A 260 0.29 -5.63 -9.11
CA HIS A 260 -0.33 -6.32 -7.98
C HIS A 260 -1.30 -7.43 -8.46
N PRO A 261 -1.06 -8.71 -8.12
CA PRO A 261 0.11 -9.20 -7.39
C PRO A 261 1.32 -9.32 -8.31
N VAL A 262 2.51 -9.12 -7.75
CA VAL A 262 3.77 -9.59 -8.34
C VAL A 262 3.78 -11.11 -8.26
N ILE A 263 4.02 -11.75 -9.41
CA ILE A 263 4.04 -13.21 -9.59
C ILE A 263 5.47 -13.73 -9.61
N LYS A 264 6.40 -12.99 -10.22
CA LYS A 264 7.80 -13.37 -10.38
C LYS A 264 8.69 -12.13 -10.36
N ILE A 265 9.90 -12.29 -9.86
CA ILE A 265 10.95 -11.27 -9.88
C ILE A 265 12.18 -11.88 -10.52
N ASP A 266 12.70 -11.24 -11.57
CA ASP A 266 14.00 -11.55 -12.14
C ASP A 266 15.02 -10.49 -11.70
N ARG A 267 16.16 -10.92 -11.18
CA ARG A 267 17.33 -10.06 -10.98
C ARG A 267 17.98 -9.78 -12.33
N LEU A 268 18.17 -8.50 -12.65
CA LEU A 268 18.88 -8.10 -13.85
C LEU A 268 20.33 -7.72 -13.49
N ASN A 269 21.27 -8.10 -14.36
CA ASN A 269 22.69 -7.79 -14.22
C ASN A 269 23.03 -6.45 -14.86
#